data_AF-A0AAE0SCN0-F1
#
_entry.id   AF-A0AAE0SCN0-F1
#
_cell.length_a   1.000
_cell.length_b   1.000
_cell.length_c   1.000
_cell.angle_alpha   90.00
_cell.angle_beta   90.00
_cell.angle_gamma   90.00
#
_symmetry.space_group_name_H-M   'P 1'
#
loop_
_entity.id
_entity.type
_entity.pdbx_description
1 polymer ?
#
loop_
_entity_poly.entity_id
_entity_poly.type
_entity_poly.pdbx_seq_one_letter_code
_entity_poly.pdbx_strand_id
1 'polypeptide(L)'
;MQLTGSVADEAGTEKIWKYNNSVNETAIVSTDIMLWTFPFLRFMPVELGRKYRRAMEAKKALLDQYYLSQKKTYKPGHARGLVDVLFKLQIQENRKGKTQWLTDEQIMAFIQDIITAGIYYKSGDSS
;
A
#
# COMPACT_ATOMS: atom_id res chain seq x y z
N MET A 1 10.66 25.18 -9.18
CA MET A 1 10.19 23.98 -9.89
C MET A 1 9.08 23.36 -9.04
N GLN A 2 7.82 23.73 -9.33
CA GLN A 2 6.66 23.21 -8.60
C GLN A 2 6.31 21.84 -9.18
N LEU A 3 6.26 20.81 -8.34
CA LEU A 3 5.81 19.48 -8.71
C LEU A 3 4.28 19.50 -8.87
N THR A 4 3.80 19.98 -10.01
CA THR A 4 2.41 19.84 -10.46
C THR A 4 2.18 18.42 -11.01
N GLY A 5 2.46 17.41 -10.21
CA GLY A 5 1.93 16.07 -10.45
C GLY A 5 0.57 16.03 -9.81
N SER A 6 -0.51 16.02 -10.60
CA SER A 6 -1.91 15.81 -10.20
C SER A 6 -2.00 14.91 -8.95
N VAL A 7 -2.02 15.53 -7.77
CA VAL A 7 -2.03 14.84 -6.49
C VAL A 7 -3.48 14.48 -6.22
N ALA A 8 -3.79 13.23 -6.52
CA ALA A 8 -4.98 12.51 -6.10
C ALA A 8 -6.29 13.01 -6.72
N ASP A 9 -6.77 12.25 -7.69
CA ASP A 9 -8.19 12.16 -8.01
C ASP A 9 -8.99 11.92 -6.71
N GLU A 10 -10.15 12.56 -6.53
CA GLU A 10 -10.96 12.47 -5.30
C GLU A 10 -11.26 11.01 -4.94
N ALA A 11 -11.51 10.19 -5.97
CA ALA A 11 -11.74 8.75 -5.84
C ALA A 11 -10.50 7.98 -5.32
N GLY A 12 -9.28 8.43 -5.66
CA GLY A 12 -8.04 7.87 -5.13
C GLY A 12 -7.86 8.23 -3.66
N THR A 13 -8.09 9.50 -3.32
CA THR A 13 -8.01 10.00 -1.95
C THR A 13 -9.00 9.29 -1.02
N GLU A 14 -10.23 9.05 -1.49
CA GLU A 14 -11.26 8.37 -0.70
C GLU A 14 -10.89 6.90 -0.39
N LYS A 15 -10.37 6.16 -1.38
CA LYS A 15 -9.93 4.77 -1.19
C LYS A 15 -8.76 4.68 -0.21
N ILE A 16 -7.83 5.60 -0.35
CA ILE A 16 -6.68 5.76 0.51
C ILE A 16 -7.11 6.05 1.96
N TRP A 17 -8.07 6.96 2.14
CA TRP A 17 -8.64 7.29 3.45
C TRP A 17 -9.38 6.10 4.08
N LYS A 18 -10.18 5.38 3.30
CA LYS A 18 -10.86 4.14 3.73
C LYS A 18 -9.88 3.07 4.20
N TYR A 19 -8.75 2.92 3.50
CA TYR A 19 -7.69 1.99 3.92
C TYR A 19 -7.09 2.41 5.27
N ASN A 20 -6.65 3.66 5.39
CA ASN A 20 -6.04 4.15 6.62
C ASN A 20 -6.98 4.05 7.82
N ASN A 21 -8.27 4.35 7.63
CA ASN A 21 -9.24 4.24 8.71
C ASN A 21 -9.48 2.77 9.09
N SER A 22 -9.54 1.85 8.11
CA SER A 22 -9.65 0.41 8.38
C SER A 22 -8.42 -0.16 9.08
N VAL A 23 -7.22 0.32 8.72
CA VAL A 23 -5.98 -0.03 9.40
C VAL A 23 -6.00 0.50 10.83
N ASN A 24 -6.40 1.75 11.07
CA ASN A 24 -6.52 2.28 12.43
C ASN A 24 -7.54 1.53 13.30
N GLU A 25 -8.69 1.16 12.74
CA GLU A 25 -9.68 0.33 13.43
C GLU A 25 -9.16 -1.09 13.75
N THR A 26 -8.22 -1.60 12.94
CA THR A 26 -7.61 -2.93 13.11
C THR A 26 -6.31 -2.86 13.95
N ALA A 27 -5.65 -1.70 13.97
CA ALA A 27 -4.40 -1.42 14.68
C ALA A 27 -4.65 -0.96 16.13
N ILE A 28 -5.89 -1.02 16.62
CA ILE A 28 -6.10 -1.07 18.07
C ILE A 28 -5.27 -2.25 18.55
N VAL A 29 -4.26 -1.98 19.38
CA VAL A 29 -3.26 -2.95 19.87
C VAL A 29 -3.91 -4.28 20.30
N SER A 30 -5.14 -4.24 20.82
CA SER A 30 -5.94 -5.41 21.18
C SER A 30 -6.35 -6.29 19.98
N THR A 31 -6.77 -5.72 18.85
CA THR A 31 -7.18 -6.47 17.65
C THR A 31 -5.99 -7.18 17.01
N ASP A 32 -4.83 -6.53 16.91
CA ASP A 32 -3.65 -7.11 16.29
C ASP A 32 -3.06 -8.25 17.16
N ILE A 33 -3.04 -8.05 18.49
CA ILE A 33 -2.69 -9.11 19.46
C ILE A 33 -3.67 -10.28 19.35
N MET A 34 -4.99 -10.03 19.31
CA MET A 34 -6.00 -11.09 19.20
C MET A 34 -5.84 -11.90 17.90
N LEU A 35 -5.53 -11.24 16.77
CA LEU A 35 -5.33 -11.90 15.48
C LEU A 35 -3.98 -12.63 15.37
N TRP A 36 -2.99 -12.26 16.18
CA TRP A 36 -1.72 -12.97 16.32
C TRP A 36 -1.85 -14.20 17.24
N THR A 37 -2.50 -14.05 18.39
CA THR A 37 -2.75 -15.14 19.35
C THR A 37 -3.75 -16.17 18.82
N PHE A 38 -4.80 -15.73 18.12
CA PHE A 38 -5.86 -16.58 17.59
C PHE A 38 -6.06 -16.36 16.08
N PRO A 39 -5.19 -16.95 15.23
CA PRO A 39 -5.22 -16.70 13.78
C PRO A 39 -6.51 -17.18 13.10
N PHE A 40 -7.23 -18.14 13.69
CA PHE A 40 -8.52 -18.60 13.17
C PHE A 40 -9.62 -17.53 13.21
N LEU A 41 -9.48 -16.49 14.04
CA LEU A 41 -10.43 -15.36 14.08
C LEU A 41 -10.50 -14.60 12.75
N ARG A 42 -9.47 -14.72 11.89
CA ARG A 42 -9.45 -14.17 10.53
C ARG A 42 -10.54 -14.78 9.63
N PHE A 43 -10.91 -16.03 9.88
CA PHE A 43 -11.89 -16.77 9.06
C PHE A 43 -13.30 -16.72 9.65
N MET A 44 -13.44 -16.37 10.93
CA MET A 44 -14.74 -16.30 11.59
C MET A 44 -15.54 -15.05 11.19
N PRO A 45 -16.89 -15.07 11.25
CA PRO A 45 -17.75 -13.92 11.02
C PRO A 45 -17.76 -12.92 12.21
N VAL A 46 -16.79 -12.99 13.11
CA VAL A 46 -16.60 -12.07 14.23
C VAL A 46 -16.17 -10.68 13.75
N GLU A 47 -16.39 -9.66 14.57
CA GLU A 47 -16.08 -8.26 14.22
C GLU A 47 -14.62 -8.06 13.83
N LEU A 48 -13.68 -8.69 14.55
CA LEU A 48 -12.24 -8.65 14.25
C LEU A 48 -11.92 -9.25 12.88
N GLY A 49 -12.52 -10.39 12.54
CA GLY A 49 -12.38 -11.01 11.22
C GLY A 49 -12.99 -10.16 10.11
N ARG A 50 -14.09 -9.44 10.38
CA ARG A 50 -14.70 -8.47 9.45
C ARG A 50 -13.80 -7.25 9.23
N LYS A 51 -13.22 -6.67 10.29
CA LYS A 51 -12.27 -5.54 10.19
C LYS A 51 -11.02 -5.94 9.42
N TYR A 52 -10.45 -7.10 9.72
CA TYR A 52 -9.30 -7.63 8.99
C TYR A 52 -9.59 -7.85 7.50
N ARG A 53 -10.74 -8.45 7.15
CA ARG A 53 -11.13 -8.63 5.74
C ARG A 53 -11.29 -7.31 5.01
N ARG A 54 -11.94 -6.31 5.62
CA ARG A 54 -12.07 -4.96 5.05
C ARG A 54 -10.71 -4.30 4.82
N ALA A 55 -9.80 -4.41 5.79
CA ALA A 55 -8.44 -3.89 5.65
C ALA A 55 -7.69 -4.58 4.50
N MET A 56 -7.83 -5.90 4.34
CA MET A 56 -7.23 -6.66 3.24
C MET A 56 -7.84 -6.33 1.87
N GLU A 57 -9.15 -6.11 1.80
CA GLU A 57 -9.84 -5.66 0.57
C GLU A 57 -9.38 -4.26 0.16
N ALA A 58 -9.29 -3.33 1.12
CA ALA A 58 -8.78 -1.98 0.87
C ALA A 58 -7.31 -1.99 0.47
N LYS A 59 -6.47 -2.83 1.11
CA LYS A 59 -5.08 -3.08 0.69
C LYS A 59 -5.03 -3.55 -0.77
N LYS A 60 -5.85 -4.56 -1.12
CA LYS A 60 -5.91 -5.09 -2.48
C LYS A 60 -6.30 -4.01 -3.49
N ALA A 61 -7.32 -3.21 -3.19
CA ALA A 61 -7.76 -2.12 -4.06
C ALA A 61 -6.66 -1.07 -4.29
N LEU A 62 -5.89 -0.72 -3.26
CA LEU A 62 -4.73 0.18 -3.38
C LEU A 62 -3.62 -0.43 -4.25
N LEU A 63 -3.31 -1.70 -4.04
CA LEU A 63 -2.27 -2.39 -4.82
C LEU A 63 -2.67 -2.53 -6.29
N ASP A 64 -3.94 -2.83 -6.58
CA ASP A 64 -4.45 -2.87 -7.95
C ASP A 64 -4.31 -1.49 -8.62
N GLN A 65 -4.60 -0.41 -7.88
CA GLN A 65 -4.57 0.95 -8.40
C GLN A 65 -3.15 1.50 -8.57
N TYR A 66 -2.22 1.25 -7.66
CA TYR A 66 -0.90 1.89 -7.65
C TYR A 66 0.24 0.97 -8.11
N TYR A 67 0.11 -0.34 -7.92
CA TYR A 67 1.14 -1.30 -8.32
C TYR A 67 0.80 -1.96 -9.66
N LEU A 68 -0.35 -2.64 -9.79
CA LEU A 68 -0.67 -3.39 -11.01
C LEU A 68 -0.90 -2.48 -12.22
N SER A 69 -1.58 -1.35 -12.05
CA SER A 69 -1.81 -0.39 -13.14
C SER A 69 -0.49 0.17 -13.70
N GLN A 70 0.47 0.47 -12.82
CA GLN A 70 1.76 1.03 -13.18
C GLN A 70 2.67 -0.04 -13.78
N LYS A 71 2.63 -1.27 -13.26
CA LYS A 71 3.36 -2.43 -13.82
C LYS A 71 2.91 -2.73 -15.25
N LYS A 72 1.60 -2.73 -15.53
CA LYS A 72 1.05 -2.99 -16.88
C LYS A 72 1.47 -1.93 -17.90
N THR A 73 1.62 -0.69 -17.45
CA THR A 73 1.94 0.45 -18.32
C THR A 73 3.42 0.82 -18.30
N TYR A 74 4.25 0.06 -17.57
CA TYR A 74 5.67 0.31 -17.41
C TYR A 74 6.39 0.22 -18.76
N LYS A 75 7.15 1.26 -19.09
CA LYS A 75 8.01 1.29 -20.28
C LYS A 75 9.43 1.65 -19.87
N PRO A 76 10.43 0.81 -20.20
CA PRO A 76 11.83 1.12 -19.94
C PRO A 76 12.21 2.48 -20.57
N GLY A 77 12.81 3.36 -19.76
CA GLY A 77 13.24 4.70 -20.21
C GLY A 77 12.24 5.84 -19.99
N HIS A 78 10.99 5.55 -19.61
CA HIS A 78 10.00 6.55 -19.22
C HIS A 78 9.63 6.39 -17.74
N ALA A 79 10.31 7.12 -16.86
CA ALA A 79 9.98 7.14 -15.44
C ALA A 79 8.91 8.20 -15.15
N ARG A 80 7.70 7.77 -14.82
CA ARG A 80 6.55 8.64 -14.52
C ARG A 80 6.40 8.95 -13.02
N GLY A 81 7.14 8.24 -12.17
CA GLY A 81 7.08 8.39 -10.72
C GLY A 81 7.93 7.36 -9.98
N LEU A 82 7.79 7.35 -8.65
CA LEU A 82 8.60 6.51 -7.75
C LEU A 82 8.48 5.00 -8.04
N VAL A 83 7.29 4.52 -8.39
CA VAL A 83 7.03 3.11 -8.67
C VAL A 83 7.81 2.63 -9.91
N ASP A 84 7.91 3.46 -10.95
CA ASP A 84 8.71 3.13 -12.15
C ASP A 84 10.22 3.04 -11.82
N VAL A 85 10.70 3.82 -10.83
CA VAL A 85 12.08 3.72 -10.31
C VAL A 85 12.29 2.39 -9.60
N LEU A 86 11.33 1.97 -8.76
CA LEU A 86 11.38 0.68 -8.07
C LEU A 86 11.39 -0.50 -9.05
N PHE A 87 10.59 -0.46 -10.12
CA PHE A 87 10.64 -1.48 -11.18
C PHE A 87 11.99 -1.50 -11.92
N LYS A 88 12.55 -0.33 -12.22
CA LYS A 88 13.87 -0.25 -12.85
C LYS A 88 14.95 -0.88 -11.96
N LEU A 89 14.92 -0.58 -10.65
CA LEU A 89 15.85 -1.17 -9.68
C LEU A 89 15.68 -2.69 -9.59
N GLN A 90 14.45 -3.19 -9.55
CA GLN A 90 14.17 -4.63 -9.53
C GLN A 90 14.74 -5.34 -10.76
N ILE A 91 14.54 -4.78 -11.95
CA ILE A 91 15.09 -5.34 -13.20
C ILE A 91 16.62 -5.33 -13.18
N GLN A 92 17.24 -4.26 -12.66
CA GLN A 92 18.70 -4.17 -12.55
C GLN A 92 19.27 -5.20 -11.57
N GLU A 93 18.63 -5.40 -10.42
CA GLU A 93 19.07 -6.37 -9.42
C GLU A 93 18.88 -7.80 -9.91
N ASN A 94 17.76 -8.10 -10.57
CA ASN A 94 17.54 -9.40 -11.23
C ASN A 94 18.61 -9.71 -12.27
N ARG A 95 19.10 -8.71 -13.01
CA ARG A 95 20.18 -8.88 -14.00
C ARG A 95 21.56 -9.09 -13.38
N LYS A 96 21.80 -8.57 -12.17
CA LYS A 96 23.09 -8.71 -11.46
C LYS A 96 23.25 -10.07 -10.77
N GLY A 97 22.21 -10.90 -10.74
CA GLY A 97 22.25 -12.24 -10.11
C GLY A 97 22.48 -12.21 -8.60
N LYS A 98 22.36 -11.04 -7.96
CA LYS A 98 22.45 -10.91 -6.49
C LYS A 98 21.12 -11.24 -5.85
N THR A 99 21.17 -11.57 -4.56
CA THR A 99 20.02 -11.86 -3.69
C THR A 99 18.90 -10.86 -3.96
N GLN A 100 17.72 -11.38 -4.29
CA GLN A 100 16.57 -10.61 -4.75
C GLN A 100 15.93 -9.89 -3.55
N TRP A 101 16.58 -8.82 -3.08
CA TRP A 101 16.10 -8.01 -1.95
C TRP A 101 14.97 -7.05 -2.34
N LEU A 102 14.63 -6.98 -3.62
CA LEU A 102 13.56 -6.12 -4.15
C LEU A 102 12.56 -6.97 -4.97
N THR A 103 11.76 -7.73 -4.24
CA THR A 103 10.64 -8.52 -4.78
C THR A 103 9.42 -7.64 -5.01
N ASP A 104 8.44 -8.19 -5.74
CA ASP A 104 7.14 -7.54 -5.92
C ASP A 104 6.47 -7.20 -4.58
N GLU A 105 6.58 -8.09 -3.59
CA GLU A 105 6.04 -7.88 -2.24
C GLU A 105 6.69 -6.70 -1.52
N GLN A 106 8.00 -6.54 -1.65
CA GLN A 106 8.70 -5.42 -1.04
C GLN A 106 8.36 -4.09 -1.73
N ILE A 107 8.24 -4.08 -3.06
CA ILE A 107 7.76 -2.89 -3.79
C ILE A 107 6.35 -2.52 -3.34
N MET A 108 5.45 -3.51 -3.21
CA MET A 108 4.09 -3.30 -2.73
C MET A 108 4.07 -2.75 -1.29
N ALA A 109 4.90 -3.27 -0.39
CA ALA A 109 5.03 -2.78 0.97
C ALA A 109 5.55 -1.33 1.02
N PHE A 110 6.59 -1.01 0.24
CA PHE A 110 7.12 0.35 0.14
C PHE A 110 6.08 1.36 -0.37
N ILE A 111 5.31 1.00 -1.39
CA ILE A 111 4.23 1.85 -1.90
C ILE A 111 3.19 2.10 -0.81
N GLN A 112 2.81 1.05 -0.09
CA GLN A 112 1.84 1.14 0.99
C GLN A 112 2.34 2.09 2.10
N ASP A 113 3.58 1.93 2.55
CA ASP A 113 4.17 2.76 3.61
C ASP A 113 4.20 4.24 3.24
N ILE A 114 4.60 4.55 2.00
CA ILE A 114 4.69 5.94 1.52
C ILE A 114 3.31 6.58 1.43
N ILE A 115 2.33 5.85 0.88
CA ILE A 115 0.94 6.33 0.79
C ILE A 115 0.38 6.55 2.20
N THR A 116 0.55 5.57 3.09
CA THR A 116 0.06 5.64 4.47
C THR A 116 0.68 6.82 5.23
N ALA A 117 2.00 7.01 5.14
CA ALA A 117 2.71 8.13 5.75
C ALA A 117 2.23 9.49 5.21
N GLY A 118 2.02 9.61 3.89
CA GLY A 118 1.54 10.85 3.26
C GLY A 118 0.15 11.29 3.75
N ILE A 119 -0.74 10.35 4.02
CA ILE A 119 -2.08 10.64 4.55
C ILE A 119 -1.98 11.11 6.00
N TYR A 120 -1.19 10.40 6.82
CA TYR A 120 -1.03 10.76 8.24
C TYR A 120 -0.51 12.19 8.39
N TYR A 121 0.46 12.57 7.55
CA TYR A 121 0.97 13.93 7.51
C TYR A 121 -0.13 14.94 7.14
N LYS A 122 -0.92 14.66 6.09
CA LYS A 122 -2.03 15.53 5.67
C LYS A 122 -3.13 15.65 6.74
N SER A 123 -3.43 14.58 7.48
CA SER A 123 -4.41 14.62 8.59
C SER A 123 -3.89 15.36 9.83
N GLY A 124 -2.57 15.42 10.04
CA GLY A 124 -1.96 16.18 11.12
C GLY A 124 -1.99 17.70 10.89
N ASP A 125 -1.96 18.14 9.64
CA ASP A 125 -2.10 19.56 9.25
C ASP A 125 -3.57 20.05 9.23
N SER A 126 -4.53 19.14 9.45
CA SER A 126 -5.97 19.44 9.49
C SER A 126 -6.51 19.62 10.92
N SER A 127 -5.61 19.67 11.92
CA SER A 127 -5.94 19.76 13.36
C SER A 127 -5.56 21.11 13.95
#